data_AF-A0A1Y2FC09-F1
#
_entry.id   AF-A0A1Y2FC09-F1
#
_cell.length_a   1.000
_cell.length_b   1.000
_cell.length_c   1.000
_cell.angle_alpha   90.00
_cell.angle_beta   90.00
_cell.angle_gamma   90.00
#
_symmetry.space_group_name_H-M   'P 1'
#
loop_
_entity.id
_entity.type
_entity.pdbx_description
1 polymer ?
#
loop_
_entity_poly.entity_id
_entity_poly.type
_entity_poly.pdbx_seq_one_letter_code
_entity_poly.pdbx_strand_id
1 'polypeptide(L)'
;MSCGPACVCHPPVTAPAVLLRPRTKAKRLGFAASLTTRDPAKPVDQSPVHTHGKETLIQTLSHGESHTEVLVNTQEGSTCAACCSGVTFDLDSIVRLPDIEGWQGKLADLQKNPAFKALKIDLIGFEPGAKLTSVPALPKQSITLEPAQSPPSPPVSPQRDNSTNGQSSALSSLVHPPDYLQPHPPHKVFSAPILDAHRMTKDGASKRVYHMSIDVSEYPLGPGEQWLVGGSFGVCTANDEESINAVLRACGESLESAKQPILLKTQGGRWPTVWGDEEARSLKTTKADILRWCSDISASPIKKTALRLLAAHTRDPLEQQVLLFLSARQGQAAFCALRSGDPVTLPHLLAAFPSARPTLESLLAVYPQLMPRWYSLSSDPSCNHGTLEFAFTVAEVPCYKGVPRPGVGSGFLERLALDFMNGKREGRLPMFRGLHANPFTKDFADTGPMILVGAGVGIAPFRGFVQRRVSSAKCAGKVYVIQGCRDSQFDSIYGNDLQSAEHCIVESQAGRREYVQDEVVRQGELIWRVMTKEGGRIYVCGAAKGFLQGIEKALRKVATNQGLSEEEAKVLFMKWQDPLDLRLILEVW
;
A
#
# COMPACT_ATOMS: atom_id res chain seq x y z
N MET A 1 -14.59 8.82 12.32
CA MET A 1 -15.44 9.45 13.37
C MET A 1 -16.07 8.33 14.18
N SER A 2 -16.09 8.47 15.50
CA SER A 2 -16.72 7.54 16.46
C SER A 2 -18.24 7.66 16.42
N CYS A 3 -18.98 6.55 16.43
CA CYS A 3 -20.44 6.55 16.45
C CYS A 3 -20.98 6.61 17.88
N GLY A 4 -21.88 7.57 18.13
CA GLY A 4 -22.67 7.70 19.36
C GLY A 4 -24.00 6.92 19.34
N PRO A 5 -24.79 7.01 20.42
CA PRO A 5 -25.85 6.06 20.77
C PRO A 5 -27.21 6.48 20.20
N ALA A 6 -27.71 5.74 19.20
CA ALA A 6 -29.13 5.77 18.83
C ALA A 6 -29.50 4.41 18.20
N CYS A 7 -29.69 3.43 19.09
CA CYS A 7 -30.33 2.14 18.80
C CYS A 7 -31.85 2.33 18.70
N VAL A 8 -32.52 1.64 17.77
CA VAL A 8 -33.90 1.20 17.96
C VAL A 8 -34.07 -0.22 17.40
N CYS A 9 -34.48 -1.13 18.27
CA CYS A 9 -34.80 -2.53 18.00
C CYS A 9 -36.32 -2.76 18.15
N HIS A 10 -36.85 -3.68 17.33
CA HIS A 10 -38.16 -4.38 17.37
C HIS A 10 -39.36 -3.87 16.51
N PRO A 11 -40.21 -4.81 15.97
CA PRO A 11 -40.93 -4.69 14.68
C PRO A 11 -42.45 -4.38 14.81
N PRO A 12 -43.19 -4.15 13.69
CA PRO A 12 -44.05 -5.23 13.15
C PRO A 12 -44.32 -5.26 11.60
N VAL A 13 -44.47 -6.51 11.11
CA VAL A 13 -45.40 -7.12 10.11
C VAL A 13 -46.15 -6.25 9.06
N THR A 14 -45.94 -6.50 7.74
CA THR A 14 -46.91 -7.01 6.73
C THR A 14 -46.52 -6.73 5.24
N ALA A 15 -46.58 -7.79 4.41
CA ALA A 15 -46.87 -7.86 2.95
C ALA A 15 -45.82 -7.37 1.89
N PRO A 16 -45.96 -7.75 0.59
CA PRO A 16 -45.46 -9.01 0.04
C PRO A 16 -44.41 -8.85 -1.09
N ALA A 17 -43.81 -10.00 -1.46
CA ALA A 17 -42.72 -10.15 -2.42
C ALA A 17 -43.03 -9.70 -3.86
N VAL A 18 -42.02 -9.13 -4.54
CA VAL A 18 -41.91 -9.08 -6.00
C VAL A 18 -40.61 -9.74 -6.43
N LEU A 19 -40.73 -10.84 -7.16
CA LEU A 19 -39.64 -11.53 -7.86
C LEU A 19 -39.09 -10.66 -9.00
N LEU A 20 -37.77 -10.49 -9.08
CA LEU A 20 -37.08 -10.11 -10.31
C LEU A 20 -36.03 -11.18 -10.67
N ARG A 21 -36.19 -11.71 -11.90
CA ARG A 21 -35.37 -12.76 -12.52
C ARG A 21 -33.96 -12.25 -12.88
N PRO A 22 -32.95 -13.15 -12.97
CA PRO A 22 -31.58 -12.77 -13.34
C PRO A 22 -31.48 -12.49 -14.85
N ARG A 23 -30.87 -11.36 -15.23
CA ARG A 23 -30.46 -11.11 -16.62
C ARG A 23 -29.05 -11.63 -16.87
N THR A 24 -28.99 -12.51 -17.86
CA THR A 24 -27.82 -13.19 -18.42
C THR A 24 -26.89 -12.27 -19.20
N LYS A 25 -25.58 -12.59 -19.12
CA LYS A 25 -24.47 -12.38 -20.08
C LYS A 25 -24.68 -11.38 -21.22
N ALA A 26 -23.85 -10.33 -21.27
CA ALA A 26 -23.60 -9.55 -22.49
C ALA A 26 -22.11 -9.59 -22.85
N LYS A 27 -21.87 -9.88 -24.13
CA LYS A 27 -20.58 -10.04 -24.82
C LYS A 27 -19.80 -8.72 -24.95
N ARG A 28 -18.47 -8.84 -25.03
CA ARG A 28 -17.55 -7.83 -25.56
C ARG A 28 -17.91 -7.42 -26.99
N LEU A 29 -17.90 -6.11 -27.24
CA LEU A 29 -17.65 -5.51 -28.55
C LEU A 29 -16.89 -4.20 -28.27
N GLY A 30 -15.65 -4.12 -28.76
CA GLY A 30 -14.90 -2.87 -28.80
C GLY A 30 -15.36 -2.05 -29.99
N PHE A 31 -15.17 -0.73 -29.95
CA PHE A 31 -15.04 0.04 -31.17
C PHE A 31 -14.24 1.32 -30.94
N ALA A 32 -13.45 1.60 -31.98
CA ALA A 32 -12.63 2.77 -32.21
C ALA A 32 -13.46 4.05 -32.37
N ALA A 33 -12.73 5.16 -32.30
CA ALA A 33 -13.20 6.53 -32.43
C ALA A 33 -13.93 6.83 -33.75
N SER A 34 -14.97 7.67 -33.66
CA SER A 34 -15.30 8.64 -34.70
C SER A 34 -16.06 9.83 -34.08
N LEU A 35 -15.56 11.03 -34.39
CA LEU A 35 -16.24 12.31 -34.25
C LEU A 35 -17.48 12.34 -35.16
N THR A 36 -18.59 12.95 -34.71
CA THR A 36 -19.27 14.12 -35.34
C THR A 36 -20.62 14.48 -34.69
N THR A 37 -20.77 15.80 -34.46
CA THR A 37 -21.95 16.69 -34.54
C THR A 37 -23.28 16.38 -33.84
N ARG A 38 -23.71 17.35 -33.02
CA ARG A 38 -25.03 17.55 -32.40
C ARG A 38 -26.15 17.69 -33.44
N ASP A 39 -27.31 17.11 -33.14
CA ASP A 39 -28.60 17.35 -33.81
C ASP A 39 -29.64 17.83 -32.77
N PRO A 40 -30.25 19.03 -32.91
CA PRO A 40 -31.14 19.63 -31.92
C PRO A 40 -32.62 19.39 -32.28
N ALA A 41 -33.17 18.24 -31.93
CA ALA A 41 -34.63 18.03 -31.91
C ALA A 41 -35.03 16.77 -31.13
N LYS A 42 -35.24 16.89 -29.81
CA LYS A 42 -36.10 15.98 -29.04
C LYS A 42 -36.62 16.69 -27.77
N PRO A 43 -37.89 16.49 -27.37
CA PRO A 43 -38.49 17.20 -26.26
C PRO A 43 -37.97 16.69 -24.91
N VAL A 44 -37.93 17.61 -23.95
CA VAL A 44 -37.53 17.44 -22.55
C VAL A 44 -38.46 16.46 -21.85
N ASP A 45 -37.91 15.33 -21.39
CA ASP A 45 -38.60 14.41 -20.47
C ASP A 45 -38.12 14.67 -19.04
N GLN A 46 -39.05 14.52 -18.10
CA GLN A 46 -39.03 15.11 -16.76
C GLN A 46 -37.93 14.51 -15.86
N SER A 47 -37.22 15.39 -15.15
CA SER A 47 -36.16 15.07 -14.19
C SER A 47 -36.67 14.21 -13.03
N PRO A 48 -35.98 13.11 -12.65
CA PRO A 48 -36.20 12.51 -11.34
C PRO A 48 -35.66 13.43 -10.25
N VAL A 49 -36.46 13.65 -9.21
CA VAL A 49 -36.10 14.40 -8.00
C VAL A 49 -34.97 13.67 -7.27
N HIS A 50 -33.79 14.29 -7.18
CA HIS A 50 -32.67 13.79 -6.37
C HIS A 50 -32.91 14.13 -4.88
N THR A 51 -33.14 13.11 -4.05
CA THR A 51 -33.05 13.23 -2.59
C THR A 51 -31.58 13.12 -2.17
N HIS A 52 -31.09 14.13 -1.43
CA HIS A 52 -29.71 14.22 -0.96
C HIS A 52 -29.38 13.14 0.10
N GLY A 53 -28.62 12.12 -0.28
CA GLY A 53 -27.85 11.27 0.62
C GLY A 53 -26.39 11.72 0.69
N LYS A 54 -25.79 11.79 1.90
CA LYS A 54 -24.37 12.10 2.08
C LYS A 54 -23.50 10.95 1.57
N GLU A 55 -22.82 11.14 0.44
CA GLU A 55 -21.80 10.24 -0.08
C GLU A 55 -20.46 10.42 0.68
N THR A 56 -19.80 9.32 1.04
CA THR A 56 -18.42 9.34 1.54
C THR A 56 -17.54 8.61 0.54
N LEU A 57 -16.65 9.34 -0.11
CA LEU A 57 -15.68 8.84 -1.08
C LEU A 57 -14.48 8.19 -0.38
N ILE A 58 -14.15 6.95 -0.74
CA ILE A 58 -12.88 6.31 -0.40
C ILE A 58 -12.11 6.09 -1.70
N GLN A 59 -10.95 6.74 -1.83
CA GLN A 59 -9.99 6.46 -2.89
C GLN A 59 -9.02 5.37 -2.41
N THR A 60 -8.96 4.26 -3.15
CA THR A 60 -7.90 3.25 -3.01
C THR A 60 -6.99 3.34 -4.22
N LEU A 61 -5.73 3.70 -3.99
CA LEU A 61 -4.69 3.72 -5.02
C LEU A 61 -4.12 2.30 -5.19
N SER A 62 -4.64 1.57 -6.16
CA SER A 62 -3.96 0.42 -6.75
C SER A 62 -3.90 0.62 -8.26
N HIS A 63 -2.68 0.60 -8.82
CA HIS A 63 -2.38 0.67 -10.26
C HIS A 63 -2.31 2.04 -10.95
N GLY A 64 -2.06 3.15 -10.26
CA GLY A 64 -1.91 4.43 -10.98
C GLY A 64 -3.17 4.85 -11.76
N GLU A 65 -4.27 4.14 -11.55
CA GLU A 65 -5.64 4.46 -11.94
C GLU A 65 -6.42 4.57 -10.63
N SER A 66 -7.10 5.70 -10.44
CA SER A 66 -7.95 5.93 -9.29
C SER A 66 -9.21 5.07 -9.41
N HIS A 67 -9.30 4.01 -8.61
CA HIS A 67 -10.59 3.33 -8.42
C HIS A 67 -11.36 4.03 -7.30
N THR A 68 -12.49 4.61 -7.67
CA THR A 68 -13.46 5.24 -6.76
C THR A 68 -14.47 4.18 -6.32
N GLU A 69 -14.40 3.72 -5.07
CA GLU A 69 -15.50 2.95 -4.48
C GLU A 69 -16.53 3.93 -3.89
N VAL A 70 -17.75 3.91 -4.43
CA VAL A 70 -18.88 4.70 -3.94
C VAL A 70 -19.60 3.88 -2.87
N LEU A 71 -19.52 4.31 -1.60
CA LEU A 71 -20.35 3.79 -0.52
C LEU A 71 -21.70 4.50 -0.54
N VAL A 72 -22.71 3.85 -1.10
CA VAL A 72 -24.11 4.32 -1.03
C VAL A 72 -24.68 3.97 0.35
N ASN A 73 -25.01 4.98 1.14
CA ASN A 73 -25.69 4.81 2.42
C ASN A 73 -27.21 4.81 2.19
N THR A 74 -27.82 3.63 1.99
CA THR A 74 -29.27 3.51 1.88
C THR A 74 -29.92 3.50 3.27
N GLN A 75 -30.83 4.44 3.54
CA GLN A 75 -31.53 4.61 4.82
C GLN A 75 -32.58 3.53 5.16
N GLU A 76 -32.53 2.36 4.54
CA GLU A 76 -33.43 1.24 4.87
C GLU A 76 -32.62 0.07 5.44
N GLY A 77 -33.04 -0.42 6.59
CA GLY A 77 -32.32 -1.38 7.43
C GLY A 77 -31.86 -2.64 6.71
N SER A 78 -30.60 -2.65 6.28
CA SER A 78 -29.71 -3.82 6.19
C SER A 78 -28.29 -3.33 5.84
N THR A 79 -27.57 -2.78 6.82
CA THR A 79 -26.15 -2.46 6.61
C THR A 79 -25.40 -3.77 6.37
N CYS A 80 -25.02 -3.95 5.11
CA CYS A 80 -24.59 -5.20 4.52
C CYS A 80 -23.28 -5.70 5.14
N ALA A 81 -23.32 -6.92 5.69
CA ALA A 81 -22.16 -7.69 6.13
C ALA A 81 -21.07 -7.86 5.04
N ALA A 82 -21.37 -7.55 3.77
CA ALA A 82 -20.45 -7.66 2.64
C ALA A 82 -19.43 -6.51 2.52
N CYS A 83 -19.73 -5.31 3.01
CA CYS A 83 -18.88 -4.13 2.75
C CYS A 83 -17.48 -4.20 3.39
N CYS A 84 -17.31 -4.96 4.47
CA CYS A 84 -16.01 -5.09 5.16
C CYS A 84 -15.25 -6.37 4.80
N SER A 85 -15.89 -7.35 4.14
CA SER A 85 -15.37 -8.71 4.06
C SER A 85 -14.91 -9.10 2.65
N GLY A 86 -15.56 -8.60 1.59
CA GLY A 86 -15.28 -9.08 0.23
C GLY A 86 -15.50 -10.61 0.09
N VAL A 87 -16.32 -11.21 0.98
CA VAL A 87 -16.57 -12.65 1.02
C VAL A 87 -18.03 -12.92 0.65
N THR A 88 -18.25 -13.93 -0.18
CA THR A 88 -19.56 -14.57 -0.33
C THR A 88 -19.89 -15.32 0.95
N PHE A 89 -20.79 -14.78 1.76
CA PHE A 89 -21.36 -15.53 2.87
C PHE A 89 -22.23 -16.64 2.31
N ASP A 90 -22.04 -17.86 2.81
CA ASP A 90 -23.11 -18.84 2.74
C ASP A 90 -24.13 -18.43 3.79
N LEU A 91 -25.16 -17.70 3.35
CA LEU A 91 -26.17 -17.10 4.23
C LEU A 91 -26.94 -18.17 5.03
N ASP A 92 -26.97 -19.40 4.52
CA ASP A 92 -27.64 -20.55 5.13
C ASP A 92 -26.69 -21.44 5.95
N SER A 93 -25.37 -21.15 5.92
CA SER A 93 -24.40 -21.89 6.73
C SER A 93 -24.68 -21.72 8.23
N ILE A 94 -24.97 -22.84 8.87
CA ILE A 94 -25.15 -22.95 10.31
C ILE A 94 -24.05 -23.87 10.83
N VAL A 95 -23.20 -23.36 11.70
CA VAL A 95 -22.23 -24.17 12.43
C VAL A 95 -22.72 -24.28 13.87
N ARG A 96 -23.02 -25.51 14.30
CA ARG A 96 -23.28 -25.83 15.71
C ARG A 96 -21.97 -26.30 16.32
N LEU A 97 -21.54 -25.58 17.34
CA LEU A 97 -20.32 -25.91 18.06
C LEU A 97 -20.65 -26.85 19.22
N PRO A 98 -19.74 -27.75 19.61
CA PRO A 98 -19.91 -28.51 20.85
C PRO A 98 -19.72 -27.58 22.05
N ASP A 99 -20.40 -27.86 23.15
CA ASP A 99 -20.08 -27.21 24.42
C ASP A 99 -18.66 -27.63 24.88
N ILE A 100 -17.99 -26.75 25.62
CA ILE A 100 -16.65 -26.98 26.14
C ILE A 100 -16.71 -26.87 27.66
N GLU A 101 -16.57 -28.00 28.35
CA GLU A 101 -16.49 -28.01 29.81
C GLU A 101 -15.27 -27.22 30.31
N GLY A 102 -15.48 -26.39 31.33
CA GLY A 102 -14.44 -25.54 31.93
C GLY A 102 -13.84 -24.50 30.98
N TRP A 103 -14.56 -24.09 29.93
CA TRP A 103 -14.04 -23.18 28.91
C TRP A 103 -13.56 -21.85 29.44
N GLN A 104 -14.11 -21.35 30.56
CA GLN A 104 -13.66 -20.10 31.16
C GLN A 104 -12.21 -20.21 31.65
N GLY A 105 -11.82 -21.36 32.22
CA GLY A 105 -10.44 -21.63 32.62
C GLY A 105 -9.50 -21.70 31.42
N LYS A 106 -9.91 -22.41 30.37
CA LYS A 106 -9.16 -22.48 29.09
C LYS A 106 -9.02 -21.11 28.44
N LEU A 107 -10.05 -20.27 28.50
CA LEU A 107 -10.01 -18.91 27.97
C LEU A 107 -9.08 -18.03 28.79
N ALA A 108 -9.11 -18.16 30.13
CA ALA A 108 -8.17 -17.46 30.99
C ALA A 108 -6.71 -17.86 30.69
N ASP A 109 -6.46 -19.13 30.38
CA ASP A 109 -5.13 -19.60 29.96
C ASP A 109 -4.73 -19.04 28.59
N LEU A 110 -5.64 -19.03 27.61
CA LEU A 110 -5.39 -18.42 26.30
C LEU A 110 -5.12 -16.90 26.44
N GLN A 111 -5.82 -16.22 27.35
CA GLN A 111 -5.61 -14.80 27.64
C GLN A 111 -4.25 -14.49 28.31
N LYS A 112 -3.55 -15.48 28.86
CA LYS A 112 -2.16 -15.32 29.33
C LYS A 112 -1.17 -15.22 28.16
N ASN A 113 -1.53 -15.72 26.97
CA ASN A 113 -0.70 -15.59 25.77
C ASN A 113 -0.57 -14.10 25.38
N PRO A 114 0.64 -13.52 25.40
CA PRO A 114 0.85 -12.10 25.07
C PRO A 114 0.36 -11.74 23.66
N ALA A 115 0.51 -12.65 22.69
CA ALA A 115 0.06 -12.43 21.32
C ALA A 115 -1.48 -12.33 21.25
N PHE A 116 -2.20 -13.24 21.93
CA PHE A 116 -3.65 -13.22 22.00
C PHE A 116 -4.16 -11.96 22.73
N LYS A 117 -3.57 -11.65 23.89
CA LYS A 117 -3.92 -10.47 24.68
C LYS A 117 -3.76 -9.17 23.88
N ALA A 118 -2.71 -9.07 23.07
CA ALA A 118 -2.45 -7.90 22.24
C ALA A 118 -3.48 -7.69 21.10
N LEU A 119 -4.21 -8.75 20.69
CA LEU A 119 -5.28 -8.60 19.70
C LEU A 119 -6.49 -7.84 20.26
N LYS A 120 -6.61 -7.73 21.60
CA LYS A 120 -7.72 -7.04 22.29
C LYS A 120 -9.09 -7.46 21.74
N ILE A 121 -9.26 -8.77 21.47
CA ILE A 121 -10.49 -9.31 20.92
C ILE A 121 -11.61 -9.11 21.93
N ASP A 122 -12.66 -8.40 21.52
CA ASP A 122 -13.90 -8.32 22.28
C ASP A 122 -14.68 -9.63 22.15
N LEU A 123 -14.74 -10.39 23.23
CA LEU A 123 -15.45 -11.67 23.31
C LEU A 123 -16.85 -11.52 23.93
N ILE A 124 -17.39 -10.30 24.02
CA ILE A 124 -18.79 -10.11 24.41
C ILE A 124 -19.70 -10.87 23.43
N GLY A 125 -20.54 -11.75 23.98
CA GLY A 125 -21.44 -12.61 23.21
C GLY A 125 -20.77 -13.86 22.61
N PHE A 126 -19.51 -14.13 22.93
CA PHE A 126 -18.91 -15.43 22.69
C PHE A 126 -19.32 -16.41 23.79
N GLU A 127 -20.09 -17.42 23.42
CA GLU A 127 -20.44 -18.56 24.27
C GLU A 127 -20.09 -19.85 23.52
N PRO A 128 -19.26 -20.73 24.11
CA PRO A 128 -19.02 -22.03 23.52
C PRO A 128 -20.31 -22.82 23.32
N GLY A 129 -20.37 -23.59 22.25
CA GLY A 129 -21.59 -24.32 21.87
C GLY A 129 -22.66 -23.47 21.16
N ALA A 130 -22.48 -22.15 21.06
CA ALA A 130 -23.44 -21.28 20.40
C ALA A 130 -23.60 -21.60 18.90
N LYS A 131 -24.82 -21.36 18.39
CA LYS A 131 -25.14 -21.47 16.96
C LYS A 131 -24.55 -20.28 16.20
N LEU A 132 -23.54 -20.54 15.38
CA LEU A 132 -22.96 -19.54 14.48
C LEU A 132 -23.67 -19.56 13.11
N THR A 133 -23.87 -18.38 12.53
CA THR A 133 -24.51 -18.23 11.22
C THR A 133 -23.66 -17.37 10.29
N SER A 134 -23.81 -17.56 8.98
CA SER A 134 -23.06 -16.80 7.97
C SER A 134 -21.54 -16.96 8.18
N VAL A 135 -21.12 -18.20 8.47
CA VAL A 135 -19.71 -18.54 8.55
C VAL A 135 -19.18 -18.66 7.11
N PRO A 136 -18.07 -18.01 6.74
CA PRO A 136 -17.51 -18.16 5.40
C PRO A 136 -17.30 -19.63 5.03
N ALA A 137 -17.56 -19.96 3.76
CA ALA A 137 -17.18 -21.27 3.23
C ALA A 137 -15.66 -21.47 3.38
N LEU A 138 -15.23 -22.72 3.54
CA LEU A 138 -13.81 -23.01 3.56
C LEU A 138 -13.20 -22.61 2.19
N PRO A 139 -12.11 -21.83 2.17
CA PRO A 139 -11.48 -21.44 0.92
C PRO A 139 -11.06 -22.67 0.09
N LYS A 140 -11.30 -22.62 -1.22
CA LYS A 140 -10.88 -23.69 -2.13
C LYS A 140 -9.36 -23.71 -2.22
N GLN A 141 -8.79 -24.91 -2.21
CA GLN A 141 -7.36 -25.09 -2.43
C GLN A 141 -7.03 -24.80 -3.90
N SER A 142 -6.35 -23.68 -4.16
CA SER A 142 -6.00 -23.21 -5.52
C SER A 142 -4.51 -23.35 -5.85
N ILE A 143 -3.71 -23.79 -4.86
CA ILE A 143 -2.25 -23.87 -4.93
C ILE A 143 -1.80 -25.26 -4.53
N THR A 144 -0.79 -25.78 -5.23
CA THR A 144 -0.13 -27.04 -4.88
C THR A 144 1.38 -26.83 -4.90
N LEU A 145 2.08 -27.40 -3.92
CA LEU A 145 3.55 -27.40 -3.85
C LEU A 145 4.02 -28.85 -3.94
N GLU A 146 4.63 -29.21 -5.06
CA GLU A 146 5.16 -30.56 -5.29
C GLU A 146 6.69 -30.54 -5.17
N PRO A 147 7.35 -31.59 -4.65
CA PRO A 147 8.80 -31.71 -4.76
C PRO A 147 9.23 -31.62 -6.22
N ALA A 148 10.23 -30.80 -6.53
CA ALA A 148 10.76 -30.76 -7.89
C ALA A 148 11.45 -32.11 -8.16
N GLN A 149 10.90 -32.91 -9.08
CA GLN A 149 11.56 -34.16 -9.49
C GLN A 149 12.95 -33.83 -10.05
N SER A 150 13.98 -34.52 -9.56
CA SER A 150 15.31 -34.49 -10.17
C SER A 150 15.17 -34.87 -11.65
N PRO A 151 15.80 -34.16 -12.61
CA PRO A 151 15.88 -34.70 -13.95
C PRO A 151 16.56 -36.09 -13.89
N PRO A 152 16.12 -37.07 -14.70
CA PRO A 152 16.87 -38.31 -14.85
C PRO A 152 18.30 -37.94 -15.26
N SER A 153 19.30 -38.48 -14.57
CA SER A 153 20.71 -38.26 -14.88
C SER A 153 20.95 -38.56 -16.36
N PRO A 154 21.51 -37.63 -17.16
CA PRO A 154 21.88 -37.95 -18.53
C PRO A 154 23.00 -39.00 -18.52
N PRO A 155 23.08 -39.89 -19.54
CA PRO A 155 24.22 -40.78 -19.68
C PRO A 155 25.50 -39.96 -19.78
N VAL A 156 26.51 -40.34 -18.99
CA VAL A 156 27.83 -39.71 -18.91
C VAL A 156 28.42 -39.66 -20.32
N SER A 157 28.55 -38.46 -20.87
CA SER A 157 29.36 -38.16 -22.04
C SER A 157 30.38 -37.09 -21.65
N PRO A 158 31.67 -37.25 -21.99
CA PRO A 158 32.69 -36.32 -21.56
C PRO A 158 32.62 -35.05 -22.43
N GLN A 159 32.15 -33.95 -21.87
CA GLN A 159 32.30 -32.63 -22.49
C GLN A 159 32.78 -31.59 -21.49
N ARG A 160 33.65 -30.72 -22.03
CA ARG A 160 34.65 -29.89 -21.39
C ARG A 160 34.06 -28.87 -20.41
N ASP A 161 34.79 -28.70 -19.32
CA ASP A 161 34.63 -27.66 -18.32
C ASP A 161 34.58 -26.26 -18.96
N ASN A 162 33.45 -25.58 -18.79
CA ASN A 162 33.39 -24.14 -18.64
C ASN A 162 32.56 -23.87 -17.39
N SER A 163 33.26 -23.90 -16.26
CA SER A 163 32.76 -23.68 -14.92
C SER A 163 32.50 -22.19 -14.64
N THR A 164 31.23 -21.84 -14.40
CA THR A 164 30.85 -20.78 -13.46
C THR A 164 29.71 -21.26 -12.57
N ASN A 165 30.11 -22.02 -11.54
CA ASN A 165 29.57 -22.14 -10.18
C ASN A 165 28.05 -22.08 -9.92
N GLY A 166 27.48 -23.28 -9.72
CA GLY A 166 26.21 -23.54 -9.02
C GLY A 166 26.23 -23.32 -7.50
N GLN A 167 27.08 -22.42 -6.98
CA GLN A 167 27.05 -21.97 -5.58
C GLN A 167 26.28 -20.64 -5.38
N SER A 168 25.77 -20.03 -6.46
CA SER A 168 25.13 -18.71 -6.44
C SER A 168 23.65 -18.70 -6.01
N SER A 169 22.90 -19.82 -6.06
CA SER A 169 21.43 -19.73 -5.99
C SER A 169 20.85 -19.34 -4.62
N ALA A 170 21.47 -19.75 -3.51
CA ALA A 170 20.97 -19.47 -2.16
C ALA A 170 21.28 -18.03 -1.67
N LEU A 171 22.40 -17.45 -2.14
CA LEU A 171 22.75 -16.06 -1.85
C LEU A 171 22.02 -15.10 -2.81
N SER A 172 21.80 -15.54 -4.05
CA SER A 172 21.06 -14.78 -5.08
C SER A 172 19.61 -14.50 -4.68
N SER A 173 18.90 -15.46 -4.08
CA SER A 173 17.48 -15.27 -3.70
C SER A 173 17.24 -14.39 -2.47
N LEU A 174 18.30 -14.09 -1.70
CA LEU A 174 18.28 -13.09 -0.62
C LEU A 174 18.43 -11.65 -1.14
N VAL A 175 19.04 -11.51 -2.32
CA VAL A 175 19.43 -10.21 -2.91
C VAL A 175 18.52 -9.83 -4.08
N HIS A 176 17.94 -10.82 -4.78
CA HIS A 176 17.08 -10.61 -5.93
C HIS A 176 15.84 -11.53 -5.89
N PRO A 177 14.66 -11.05 -6.30
CA PRO A 177 13.49 -11.90 -6.40
C PRO A 177 13.64 -12.97 -7.50
N PRO A 178 12.84 -14.06 -7.43
CA PRO A 178 12.80 -15.08 -8.47
C PRO A 178 12.46 -14.51 -9.85
N ASP A 179 13.00 -15.13 -10.91
CA ASP A 179 12.88 -14.63 -12.30
C ASP A 179 11.45 -14.49 -12.81
N TYR A 180 10.48 -15.21 -12.24
CA TYR A 180 9.07 -15.08 -12.60
C TYR A 180 8.39 -13.84 -11.99
N LEU A 181 9.02 -13.20 -11.00
CA LEU A 181 8.51 -12.00 -10.36
C LEU A 181 8.93 -10.76 -11.17
N GLN A 182 8.27 -10.55 -12.31
CA GLN A 182 8.60 -9.46 -13.25
C GLN A 182 7.43 -8.50 -13.42
N PRO A 183 7.68 -7.18 -13.54
CA PRO A 183 6.68 -6.22 -13.97
C PRO A 183 6.19 -6.50 -15.39
N HIS A 184 5.13 -5.79 -15.82
CA HIS A 184 4.65 -5.90 -17.20
C HIS A 184 5.77 -5.54 -18.19
N PRO A 185 5.91 -6.31 -19.29
CA PRO A 185 6.85 -5.98 -20.37
C PRO A 185 6.65 -4.54 -20.88
N PRO A 186 7.71 -3.85 -21.32
CA PRO A 186 9.08 -4.34 -21.53
C PRO A 186 9.97 -4.32 -20.27
N HIS A 187 9.48 -3.82 -19.14
CA HIS A 187 10.28 -3.64 -17.95
C HIS A 187 10.62 -4.99 -17.29
N LYS A 188 11.75 -5.02 -16.57
CA LYS A 188 12.19 -6.16 -15.78
C LYS A 188 12.65 -5.66 -14.40
N VAL A 189 12.62 -6.55 -13.42
CA VAL A 189 13.31 -6.29 -12.17
C VAL A 189 14.81 -6.27 -12.45
N PHE A 190 15.42 -5.17 -12.06
CA PHE A 190 16.84 -4.89 -12.14
C PHE A 190 17.40 -4.85 -10.72
N SER A 191 18.51 -5.54 -10.50
CA SER A 191 19.23 -5.51 -9.23
C SER A 191 20.16 -4.31 -9.22
N ALA A 192 19.74 -3.16 -8.73
CA ALA A 192 20.56 -1.94 -8.75
C ALA A 192 21.62 -1.96 -7.63
N PRO A 193 22.94 -1.85 -7.90
CA PRO A 193 23.95 -1.66 -6.87
C PRO A 193 23.64 -0.45 -5.98
N ILE A 194 23.84 -0.58 -4.66
CA ILE A 194 23.74 0.55 -3.74
C ILE A 194 25.06 1.32 -3.74
N LEU A 195 25.01 2.60 -4.11
CA LEU A 195 26.17 3.48 -4.20
C LEU A 195 26.39 4.27 -2.91
N ASP A 196 25.32 4.72 -2.27
CA ASP A 196 25.35 5.39 -0.99
C ASP A 196 24.08 5.09 -0.18
N ALA A 197 24.21 5.08 1.15
CA ALA A 197 23.08 5.06 2.07
C ALA A 197 23.49 5.68 3.40
N HIS A 198 22.71 6.66 3.87
CA HIS A 198 22.94 7.31 5.15
C HIS A 198 21.64 7.81 5.76
N ARG A 199 21.63 7.94 7.09
CA ARG A 199 20.51 8.51 7.83
C ARG A 199 20.54 10.04 7.73
N MET A 200 19.43 10.64 7.35
CA MET A 200 19.30 12.10 7.16
C MET A 200 18.83 12.81 8.44
N THR A 201 17.91 12.17 9.17
CA THR A 201 17.43 12.66 10.47
C THR A 201 18.45 12.42 11.57
N LYS A 202 18.62 13.37 12.49
CA LYS A 202 19.54 13.21 13.63
C LYS A 202 18.96 12.32 14.73
N ASP A 203 19.80 11.95 15.70
CA ASP A 203 19.33 11.30 16.92
C ASP A 203 18.40 12.23 17.71
N GLY A 204 17.33 11.69 18.26
CA GLY A 204 16.22 12.46 18.86
C GLY A 204 15.06 12.75 17.89
N ALA A 205 15.26 12.61 16.58
CA ALA A 205 14.18 12.65 15.60
C ALA A 205 13.14 11.56 15.87
N SER A 206 11.86 11.94 15.90
CA SER A 206 10.77 10.99 16.18
C SER A 206 10.45 10.04 15.01
N LYS A 207 11.02 10.28 13.83
CA LYS A 207 10.98 9.34 12.70
C LYS A 207 12.36 9.27 12.07
N ARG A 208 12.75 8.08 11.63
CA ARG A 208 14.00 7.84 10.91
C ARG A 208 13.77 8.05 9.41
N VAL A 209 14.57 8.93 8.80
CA VAL A 209 14.60 9.12 7.35
C VAL A 209 16.00 8.79 6.84
N TYR A 210 16.05 8.03 5.75
CA TYR A 210 17.29 7.66 5.07
C TYR A 210 17.30 8.18 3.64
N HIS A 211 18.49 8.54 3.18
CA HIS A 211 18.82 8.77 1.78
C HIS A 211 19.49 7.51 1.24
N MET A 212 19.18 7.15 -0.01
CA MET A 212 19.91 6.12 -0.74
C MET A 212 20.17 6.57 -2.17
N SER A 213 21.35 6.22 -2.69
CA SER A 213 21.67 6.32 -4.11
C SER A 213 21.97 4.93 -4.68
N ILE A 214 21.51 4.70 -5.90
CA ILE A 214 21.62 3.42 -6.59
C ILE A 214 22.13 3.61 -8.02
N ASP A 215 22.90 2.64 -8.46
CA ASP A 215 23.42 2.59 -9.83
C ASP A 215 22.39 1.97 -10.77
N VAL A 216 22.05 2.72 -11.82
CA VAL A 216 21.15 2.32 -12.90
C VAL A 216 21.79 2.52 -14.28
N SER A 217 23.12 2.67 -14.36
CA SER A 217 23.83 2.84 -15.64
C SER A 217 23.60 1.65 -16.59
N GLU A 218 23.42 0.46 -16.02
CA GLU A 218 23.13 -0.78 -16.75
C GLU A 218 21.64 -1.13 -16.83
N TYR A 219 20.75 -0.23 -16.38
CA TYR A 219 19.31 -0.49 -16.49
C TYR A 219 18.90 -0.49 -17.98
N PRO A 220 18.20 -1.54 -18.47
CA PRO A 220 17.87 -1.68 -19.88
C PRO A 220 16.71 -0.77 -20.29
N LEU A 221 16.99 0.51 -20.51
CA LEU A 221 16.02 1.48 -21.03
C LEU A 221 15.65 1.15 -22.48
N GLY A 222 14.35 1.18 -22.80
CA GLY A 222 13.87 1.07 -24.17
C GLY A 222 14.22 2.30 -25.03
N PRO A 223 14.07 2.21 -26.37
CA PRO A 223 14.29 3.35 -27.25
C PRO A 223 13.46 4.57 -26.85
N GLY A 224 14.13 5.70 -26.59
CA GLY A 224 13.48 6.95 -26.15
C GLY A 224 13.06 6.98 -24.68
N GLU A 225 13.27 5.91 -23.92
CA GLU A 225 13.02 5.89 -22.48
C GLU A 225 14.13 6.61 -21.71
N GLN A 226 13.72 7.39 -20.72
CA GLN A 226 14.62 8.13 -19.84
C GLN A 226 14.08 8.10 -18.41
N TRP A 227 14.99 8.32 -17.46
CA TRP A 227 14.65 8.70 -16.10
C TRP A 227 14.32 10.20 -16.08
N LEU A 228 13.19 10.56 -15.49
CA LEU A 228 12.66 11.93 -15.53
C LEU A 228 12.62 12.53 -14.13
N VAL A 229 12.81 13.85 -14.05
CA VAL A 229 12.61 14.63 -12.81
C VAL A 229 11.17 14.44 -12.31
N GLY A 230 10.99 14.35 -11.00
CA GLY A 230 9.70 13.98 -10.40
C GLY A 230 9.28 12.54 -10.67
N GLY A 231 10.12 11.75 -11.32
CA GLY A 231 9.86 10.35 -11.61
C GLY A 231 9.73 9.52 -10.35
N SER A 232 9.16 8.34 -10.51
CA SER A 232 9.06 7.34 -9.46
C SER A 232 9.45 5.98 -10.01
N PHE A 233 9.99 5.12 -9.15
CA PHE A 233 10.35 3.75 -9.50
C PHE A 233 9.74 2.76 -8.49
N GLY A 234 9.56 1.52 -8.94
CA GLY A 234 9.04 0.46 -8.10
C GLY A 234 10.17 -0.35 -7.48
N VAL A 235 10.00 -0.73 -6.22
CA VAL A 235 10.91 -1.63 -5.48
C VAL A 235 10.17 -2.91 -5.15
N CYS A 236 10.76 -4.05 -5.50
CA CYS A 236 10.31 -5.35 -5.01
C CYS A 236 10.82 -5.52 -3.58
N THR A 237 9.92 -5.60 -2.62
CA THR A 237 10.28 -5.64 -1.20
C THR A 237 10.19 -7.06 -0.68
N ALA A 238 11.15 -7.48 0.15
CA ALA A 238 11.11 -8.77 0.83
C ALA A 238 10.52 -8.68 2.24
N ASN A 239 9.74 -9.70 2.62
CA ASN A 239 9.41 -9.95 4.02
C ASN A 239 10.68 -10.23 4.84
N ASP A 240 10.64 -9.94 6.14
CA ASP A 240 11.75 -10.23 7.04
C ASP A 240 11.84 -11.73 7.39
N GLU A 241 13.04 -12.19 7.68
CA GLU A 241 13.31 -13.61 7.99
C GLU A 241 12.59 -14.08 9.25
N GLU A 242 12.37 -13.21 10.24
CA GLU A 242 11.66 -13.60 11.47
C GLU A 242 10.20 -13.96 11.18
N SER A 243 9.51 -13.14 10.39
CA SER A 243 8.15 -13.38 9.93
C SER A 243 8.05 -14.64 9.06
N ILE A 244 8.97 -14.85 8.12
CA ILE A 244 9.01 -16.04 7.25
C ILE A 244 9.17 -17.30 8.13
N ASN A 245 10.14 -17.30 9.04
CA ASN A 245 10.42 -18.42 9.93
C ASN A 245 9.25 -18.72 10.86
N ALA A 246 8.54 -17.70 11.34
CA ALA A 246 7.34 -17.89 12.16
C ALA A 246 6.22 -18.62 11.40
N VAL A 247 5.97 -18.23 10.14
CA VAL A 247 4.96 -18.89 9.30
C VAL A 247 5.36 -20.34 8.97
N LEU A 248 6.60 -20.57 8.56
CA LEU A 248 7.10 -21.92 8.24
C LEU A 248 6.94 -22.88 9.43
N ARG A 249 7.34 -22.45 10.64
CA ARG A 249 7.21 -23.26 11.86
C ARG A 249 5.75 -23.56 12.21
N ALA A 250 4.84 -22.61 12.01
CA ALA A 250 3.41 -22.83 12.26
C ALA A 250 2.83 -23.87 11.28
N CYS A 251 3.29 -23.87 10.03
CA CYS A 251 2.93 -24.86 9.01
C CYS A 251 3.60 -26.23 9.17
N GLY A 252 4.50 -26.40 10.15
CA GLY A 252 5.25 -27.65 10.34
C GLY A 252 6.38 -27.85 9.32
N GLU A 253 6.82 -26.80 8.65
CA GLU A 253 7.95 -26.83 7.72
C GLU A 253 9.28 -26.59 8.46
N SER A 254 10.32 -27.33 8.08
CA SER A 254 11.68 -27.04 8.55
C SER A 254 12.31 -25.94 7.69
N LEU A 255 13.28 -25.22 8.26
CA LEU A 255 13.99 -24.18 7.51
C LEU A 255 14.82 -24.76 6.35
N GLU A 256 15.21 -26.03 6.46
CA GLU A 256 15.93 -26.77 5.43
C GLU A 256 14.99 -27.21 4.31
N SER A 257 13.81 -27.76 4.64
CA SER A 257 12.80 -28.16 3.64
C SER A 257 12.29 -26.95 2.88
N ALA A 258 12.17 -25.80 3.54
CA ALA A 258 11.68 -24.58 2.93
C ALA A 258 12.59 -24.03 1.83
N LYS A 259 13.88 -24.38 1.84
CA LYS A 259 14.88 -23.99 0.84
C LYS A 259 15.01 -24.99 -0.30
N GLN A 260 14.36 -26.15 -0.22
CA GLN A 260 14.43 -27.15 -1.28
C GLN A 260 13.62 -26.70 -2.52
N PRO A 261 14.10 -27.03 -3.74
CA PRO A 261 13.35 -26.76 -4.95
C PRO A 261 12.01 -27.49 -4.97
N ILE A 262 10.96 -26.75 -5.29
CA ILE A 262 9.60 -27.24 -5.47
C ILE A 262 9.02 -26.75 -6.80
N LEU A 263 7.97 -27.43 -7.24
CA LEU A 263 7.10 -26.99 -8.32
C LEU A 263 5.82 -26.40 -7.72
N LEU A 264 5.67 -25.07 -7.83
CA LEU A 264 4.45 -24.35 -7.50
C LEU A 264 3.47 -24.47 -8.67
N LYS A 265 2.27 -24.99 -8.42
CA LYS A 265 1.15 -24.98 -9.37
C LYS A 265 0.01 -24.13 -8.85
N THR A 266 -0.56 -23.29 -9.72
CA THR A 266 -1.76 -22.48 -9.43
C THR A 266 -2.89 -22.84 -10.38
N GLN A 267 -4.14 -22.78 -9.90
CA GLN A 267 -5.32 -23.10 -10.71
C GLN A 267 -5.82 -21.93 -11.58
N GLY A 268 -5.26 -20.72 -11.41
CA GLY A 268 -5.66 -19.51 -12.14
C GLY A 268 -5.24 -18.22 -11.43
N GLY A 269 -5.73 -17.08 -11.94
CA GLY A 269 -5.43 -15.75 -11.40
C GLY A 269 -4.02 -15.27 -11.78
N ARG A 270 -3.47 -14.29 -11.05
CA ARG A 270 -2.11 -13.76 -11.28
C ARG A 270 -1.04 -14.33 -10.34
N TRP A 271 -1.48 -15.10 -9.35
CA TRP A 271 -0.62 -15.69 -8.32
C TRP A 271 0.45 -16.60 -8.94
N PRO A 272 1.74 -16.53 -8.53
CA PRO A 272 2.30 -15.88 -7.34
C PRO A 272 2.66 -14.40 -7.45
N THR A 273 2.35 -13.74 -8.56
CA THR A 273 2.76 -12.36 -8.82
C THR A 273 1.57 -11.41 -8.87
N VAL A 274 1.85 -10.11 -8.84
CA VAL A 274 0.84 -9.07 -9.10
C VAL A 274 0.67 -8.81 -10.60
N TRP A 275 1.58 -9.34 -11.40
CA TRP A 275 1.73 -9.08 -12.83
C TRP A 275 1.32 -10.30 -13.68
N GLY A 276 1.35 -10.11 -15.00
CA GLY A 276 0.98 -11.13 -15.98
C GLY A 276 -0.52 -11.38 -16.09
N ASP A 277 -0.86 -12.34 -16.94
CA ASP A 277 -2.25 -12.63 -17.31
C ASP A 277 -2.98 -13.50 -16.28
N GLU A 278 -4.31 -13.55 -16.36
CA GLU A 278 -5.11 -14.39 -15.48
C GLU A 278 -5.13 -15.85 -15.96
N GLU A 279 -4.10 -16.60 -15.58
CA GLU A 279 -3.89 -17.98 -16.02
C GLU A 279 -3.29 -18.89 -14.93
N ALA A 280 -3.44 -20.19 -15.12
CA ALA A 280 -2.78 -21.20 -14.30
C ALA A 280 -1.27 -21.19 -14.57
N ARG A 281 -0.46 -21.35 -13.52
CA ARG A 281 1.01 -21.32 -13.62
C ARG A 281 1.64 -22.58 -13.03
N SER A 282 2.81 -22.93 -13.56
CA SER A 282 3.68 -23.99 -13.05
C SER A 282 5.11 -23.45 -12.99
N LEU A 283 5.61 -23.17 -11.79
CA LEU A 283 6.85 -22.43 -11.56
C LEU A 283 7.78 -23.19 -10.63
N LYS A 284 9.08 -23.26 -10.97
CA LYS A 284 10.11 -23.78 -10.06
C LYS A 284 10.49 -22.68 -9.07
N THR A 285 10.46 -22.99 -7.77
CA THR A 285 10.75 -22.02 -6.70
C THR A 285 11.09 -22.75 -5.39
N THR A 286 11.16 -22.02 -4.27
CA THR A 286 11.27 -22.57 -2.91
C THR A 286 10.13 -22.04 -2.04
N LYS A 287 9.78 -22.74 -0.95
CA LYS A 287 8.77 -22.24 0.00
C LYS A 287 9.22 -20.93 0.65
N ALA A 288 10.52 -20.81 0.92
CA ALA A 288 11.13 -19.59 1.45
C ALA A 288 10.97 -18.40 0.49
N ASP A 289 11.20 -18.58 -0.81
CA ASP A 289 11.09 -17.48 -1.78
C ASP A 289 9.65 -17.04 -2.01
N ILE A 290 8.69 -17.98 -1.99
CA ILE A 290 7.26 -17.63 -2.04
C ILE A 290 6.89 -16.73 -0.85
N LEU A 291 7.29 -17.09 0.36
CA LEU A 291 7.02 -16.29 1.56
C LEU A 291 7.81 -14.99 1.59
N ARG A 292 9.03 -14.96 1.04
CA ARG A 292 9.88 -13.77 1.02
C ARG A 292 9.39 -12.73 0.04
N TRP A 293 9.05 -13.13 -1.18
CA TRP A 293 8.85 -12.22 -2.31
C TRP A 293 7.43 -12.17 -2.85
N CYS A 294 6.63 -13.21 -2.60
CA CYS A 294 5.34 -13.35 -3.26
C CYS A 294 4.17 -13.02 -2.34
N SER A 295 4.15 -13.49 -1.08
CA SER A 295 2.95 -13.40 -0.22
C SER A 295 3.03 -12.29 0.82
N ASP A 296 1.96 -11.51 0.95
CA ASP A 296 1.88 -10.46 1.97
C ASP A 296 1.41 -11.02 3.31
N ILE A 297 2.37 -11.47 4.11
CA ILE A 297 2.14 -12.03 5.45
C ILE A 297 2.15 -11.00 6.58
N SER A 298 2.46 -9.72 6.27
CA SER A 298 2.85 -8.72 7.27
C SER A 298 2.17 -7.35 7.15
N ALA A 299 1.62 -6.99 5.99
CA ALA A 299 0.96 -5.69 5.78
C ALA A 299 -0.53 -5.83 5.46
N SER A 300 -0.97 -6.99 4.98
CA SER A 300 -2.35 -7.19 4.55
C SER A 300 -3.35 -7.18 5.72
N PRO A 301 -4.47 -6.44 5.61
CA PRO A 301 -5.55 -6.50 6.59
C PRO A 301 -6.13 -7.91 6.71
N ILE A 302 -6.47 -8.32 7.94
CA ILE A 302 -7.08 -9.63 8.20
C ILE A 302 -8.42 -9.74 7.45
N LYS A 303 -8.58 -10.85 6.73
CA LYS A 303 -9.85 -11.23 6.08
C LYS A 303 -10.54 -12.35 6.87
N LYS A 304 -11.87 -12.37 6.84
CA LYS A 304 -12.67 -13.44 7.46
C LYS A 304 -12.36 -14.82 6.86
N THR A 305 -11.99 -14.90 5.59
CA THR A 305 -11.54 -16.14 4.93
C THR A 305 -10.27 -16.70 5.57
N ALA A 306 -9.32 -15.85 5.97
CA ALA A 306 -8.12 -16.28 6.67
C ALA A 306 -8.47 -16.84 8.06
N LEU A 307 -9.33 -16.15 8.82
CA LEU A 307 -9.80 -16.65 10.13
C LEU A 307 -10.55 -17.98 10.01
N ARG A 308 -11.41 -18.11 8.99
CA ARG A 308 -12.13 -19.35 8.68
C ARG A 308 -11.19 -20.50 8.34
N LEU A 309 -10.13 -20.22 7.58
CA LEU A 309 -9.11 -21.20 7.22
C LEU A 309 -8.33 -21.66 8.46
N LEU A 310 -7.89 -20.71 9.31
CA LEU A 310 -7.21 -21.02 10.55
C LEU A 310 -8.07 -21.91 11.44
N ALA A 311 -9.36 -21.57 11.62
CA ALA A 311 -10.30 -22.37 12.40
C ALA A 311 -10.38 -23.84 11.93
N ALA A 312 -10.35 -24.10 10.62
CA ALA A 312 -10.38 -25.47 10.08
C ALA A 312 -9.13 -26.29 10.42
N HIS A 313 -8.01 -25.62 10.70
CA HIS A 313 -6.72 -26.24 11.01
C HIS A 313 -6.33 -26.06 12.48
N THR A 314 -7.28 -25.68 13.33
CA THR A 314 -7.06 -25.44 14.77
C THR A 314 -7.44 -26.68 15.56
N ARG A 315 -6.51 -27.16 16.41
CA ARG A 315 -6.70 -28.39 17.19
C ARG A 315 -7.36 -28.15 18.54
N ASP A 316 -7.06 -27.02 19.19
CA ASP A 316 -7.73 -26.68 20.45
C ASP A 316 -9.18 -26.26 20.16
N PRO A 317 -10.17 -26.90 20.79
CA PRO A 317 -11.58 -26.57 20.54
C PRO A 317 -11.94 -25.13 20.87
N LEU A 318 -11.37 -24.54 21.92
CA LEU A 318 -11.69 -23.16 22.30
C LEU A 318 -11.13 -22.17 21.29
N GLU A 319 -9.85 -22.29 20.93
CA GLU A 319 -9.22 -21.47 19.88
C GLU A 319 -10.00 -21.56 18.56
N GLN A 320 -10.42 -22.77 18.17
CA GLN A 320 -11.22 -23.00 16.97
C GLN A 320 -12.56 -22.24 17.04
N GLN A 321 -13.27 -22.32 18.18
CA GLN A 321 -14.55 -21.66 18.35
C GLN A 321 -14.41 -20.13 18.34
N VAL A 322 -13.34 -19.57 18.92
CA VAL A 322 -13.05 -18.13 18.87
C VAL A 322 -12.79 -17.68 17.42
N LEU A 323 -11.99 -18.42 16.65
CA LEU A 323 -11.73 -18.10 15.24
C LEU A 323 -13.02 -18.18 14.39
N LEU A 324 -13.88 -19.18 14.64
CA LEU A 324 -15.18 -19.30 13.97
C LEU A 324 -16.10 -18.13 14.34
N PHE A 325 -16.17 -17.75 15.62
CA PHE A 325 -16.93 -16.59 16.09
C PHE A 325 -16.52 -15.31 15.36
N LEU A 326 -15.21 -15.02 15.29
CA LEU A 326 -14.67 -13.85 14.58
C LEU A 326 -14.99 -13.86 13.08
N SER A 327 -15.09 -15.03 12.46
CA SER A 327 -15.46 -15.16 11.05
C SER A 327 -16.98 -15.06 10.81
N ALA A 328 -17.81 -15.38 11.82
CA ALA A 328 -19.26 -15.45 11.73
C ALA A 328 -19.95 -14.08 11.77
N ARG A 329 -21.29 -14.09 11.69
CA ARG A 329 -22.13 -12.90 11.91
C ARG A 329 -22.08 -12.41 13.36
N GLN A 330 -22.05 -13.35 14.32
CA GLN A 330 -22.08 -13.07 15.75
C GLN A 330 -20.85 -12.29 16.21
N GLY A 331 -19.66 -12.61 15.69
CA GLY A 331 -18.43 -11.87 15.99
C GLY A 331 -18.15 -10.69 15.08
N GLN A 332 -19.15 -10.15 14.36
CA GLN A 332 -18.96 -9.02 13.43
C GLN A 332 -18.36 -7.80 14.13
N ALA A 333 -18.86 -7.45 15.32
CA ALA A 333 -18.35 -6.32 16.09
C ALA A 333 -16.88 -6.52 16.49
N ALA A 334 -16.55 -7.71 17.02
CA ALA A 334 -15.20 -8.11 17.39
C ALA A 334 -14.23 -8.07 16.19
N PHE A 335 -14.66 -8.57 15.03
CA PHE A 335 -13.88 -8.53 13.79
C PHE A 335 -13.63 -7.09 13.31
N CYS A 336 -14.65 -6.24 13.34
CA CYS A 336 -14.50 -4.82 12.98
C CYS A 336 -13.55 -4.08 13.93
N ALA A 337 -13.63 -4.35 15.23
CA ALA A 337 -12.71 -3.80 16.22
C ALA A 337 -11.27 -4.26 15.97
N LEU A 338 -11.08 -5.57 15.74
CA LEU A 338 -9.76 -6.15 15.40
C LEU A 338 -9.14 -5.50 14.16
N ARG A 339 -9.94 -5.28 13.10
CA ARG A 339 -9.47 -4.66 11.85
C ARG A 339 -9.20 -3.16 11.98
N SER A 340 -9.91 -2.48 12.87
CA SER A 340 -9.76 -1.02 13.07
C SER A 340 -8.67 -0.66 14.07
N GLY A 341 -8.16 -1.64 14.83
CA GLY A 341 -7.09 -1.49 15.81
C GLY A 341 -5.69 -1.50 15.20
N ASP A 342 -4.72 -1.94 16.01
CA ASP A 342 -3.32 -2.06 15.59
C ASP A 342 -3.19 -3.07 14.43
N PRO A 343 -2.34 -2.82 13.41
CA PRO A 343 -2.19 -3.74 12.28
C PRO A 343 -1.68 -5.12 12.70
N VAL A 344 -2.51 -6.14 12.52
CA VAL A 344 -2.21 -7.53 12.90
C VAL A 344 -1.64 -8.30 11.69
N THR A 345 -0.52 -8.99 11.90
CA THR A 345 0.15 -9.82 10.89
C THR A 345 -0.28 -11.28 10.97
N LEU A 346 0.02 -12.06 9.92
CA LEU A 346 -0.15 -13.51 9.97
C LEU A 346 0.69 -14.16 11.09
N PRO A 347 2.00 -13.85 11.24
CA PRO A 347 2.77 -14.31 12.40
C PRO A 347 2.14 -13.97 13.76
N HIS A 348 1.51 -12.79 13.90
CA HIS A 348 0.81 -12.41 15.14
C HIS A 348 -0.42 -13.31 15.36
N LEU A 349 -1.26 -13.51 14.34
CA LEU A 349 -2.41 -14.43 14.45
C LEU A 349 -1.98 -15.85 14.81
N LEU A 350 -0.94 -16.39 14.16
CA LEU A 350 -0.43 -17.74 14.44
C LEU A 350 0.16 -17.85 15.85
N ALA A 351 0.80 -16.79 16.35
CA ALA A 351 1.26 -16.74 17.73
C ALA A 351 0.11 -16.62 18.74
N ALA A 352 -0.97 -15.94 18.38
CA ALA A 352 -2.17 -15.77 19.22
C ALA A 352 -3.02 -17.06 19.31
N PHE A 353 -3.05 -17.87 18.25
CA PHE A 353 -3.77 -19.13 18.17
C PHE A 353 -2.79 -20.29 17.90
N PRO A 354 -1.97 -20.70 18.89
CA PRO A 354 -0.84 -21.62 18.69
C PRO A 354 -1.24 -23.04 18.27
N SER A 355 -2.50 -23.45 18.49
CA SER A 355 -3.00 -24.74 18.04
C SER A 355 -3.46 -24.72 16.57
N ALA A 356 -3.51 -23.56 15.91
CA ALA A 356 -3.74 -23.41 14.48
C ALA A 356 -2.51 -23.86 13.68
N ARG A 357 -2.64 -24.97 12.96
CA ARG A 357 -1.57 -25.62 12.16
C ARG A 357 -1.98 -25.78 10.69
N PRO A 358 -2.21 -24.68 9.96
CA PRO A 358 -2.58 -24.74 8.55
C PRO A 358 -1.42 -25.23 7.68
N THR A 359 -1.72 -25.90 6.57
CA THR A 359 -0.69 -26.19 5.56
C THR A 359 -0.27 -24.90 4.85
N LEU A 360 0.96 -24.85 4.36
CA LEU A 360 1.46 -23.67 3.64
C LEU A 360 0.61 -23.38 2.40
N GLU A 361 0.23 -24.41 1.65
CA GLU A 361 -0.57 -24.28 0.43
C GLU A 361 -1.94 -23.65 0.72
N SER A 362 -2.54 -24.00 1.86
CA SER A 362 -3.84 -23.46 2.25
C SER A 362 -3.74 -21.98 2.64
N LEU A 363 -2.67 -21.57 3.32
CA LEU A 363 -2.40 -20.17 3.65
C LEU A 363 -2.16 -19.32 2.39
N LEU A 364 -1.33 -19.82 1.48
CA LEU A 364 -1.02 -19.11 0.23
C LEU A 364 -2.28 -18.90 -0.63
N ALA A 365 -3.30 -19.74 -0.48
CA ALA A 365 -4.55 -19.61 -1.23
C ALA A 365 -5.44 -18.45 -0.76
N VAL A 366 -5.19 -17.92 0.45
CA VAL A 366 -6.02 -16.86 1.06
C VAL A 366 -5.27 -15.54 1.28
N TYR A 367 -3.95 -15.59 1.43
CA TYR A 367 -3.12 -14.40 1.58
C TYR A 367 -2.78 -13.80 0.22
N PRO A 368 -2.91 -12.46 0.06
CA PRO A 368 -2.71 -11.82 -1.22
C PRO A 368 -1.22 -11.70 -1.57
N GLN A 369 -0.99 -11.21 -2.78
CA GLN A 369 0.32 -10.86 -3.27
C GLN A 369 1.00 -9.76 -2.46
N LEU A 370 2.31 -9.89 -2.32
CA LEU A 370 3.21 -8.86 -1.85
C LEU A 370 3.41 -7.83 -2.95
N MET A 371 2.84 -6.64 -2.73
CA MET A 371 2.93 -5.55 -3.70
C MET A 371 4.32 -4.90 -3.72
N PRO A 372 4.83 -4.47 -4.89
CA PRO A 372 5.98 -3.57 -4.94
C PRO A 372 5.64 -2.22 -4.27
N ARG A 373 6.66 -1.49 -3.80
CA ARG A 373 6.51 -0.15 -3.19
C ARG A 373 7.12 0.91 -4.10
N TRP A 374 6.42 2.01 -4.26
CA TRP A 374 6.85 3.13 -5.12
C TRP A 374 7.58 4.18 -4.31
N TYR A 375 8.65 4.72 -4.88
CA TYR A 375 9.43 5.82 -4.30
C TYR A 375 9.69 6.89 -5.36
N SER A 376 9.53 8.15 -4.96
CA SER A 376 9.80 9.31 -5.81
C SER A 376 11.30 9.60 -5.83
N LEU A 377 11.82 9.95 -7.00
CA LEU A 377 13.20 10.36 -7.18
C LEU A 377 13.44 11.70 -6.49
N SER A 378 14.54 11.79 -5.75
CA SER A 378 14.97 12.97 -5.00
C SER A 378 16.12 13.73 -5.65
N SER A 379 16.55 13.32 -6.84
CA SER A 379 17.50 14.01 -7.68
C SER A 379 16.92 14.22 -9.08
N ASP A 380 17.50 15.16 -9.81
CA ASP A 380 17.32 15.28 -11.24
C ASP A 380 18.24 14.25 -11.96
N PRO A 381 17.68 13.26 -12.68
CA PRO A 381 18.49 12.26 -13.37
C PRO A 381 19.40 12.81 -14.48
N SER A 382 19.21 14.07 -14.90
CA SER A 382 20.14 14.73 -15.83
C SER A 382 21.42 15.25 -15.19
N CYS A 383 21.45 15.41 -13.86
CA CYS A 383 22.65 15.86 -13.15
C CYS A 383 23.68 14.74 -12.97
N ASN A 384 23.21 13.50 -12.74
CA ASN A 384 24.06 12.32 -12.52
C ASN A 384 23.54 11.15 -13.38
N HIS A 385 24.03 11.06 -14.62
CA HIS A 385 23.65 9.97 -15.52
C HIS A 385 24.02 8.62 -14.92
N GLY A 386 23.08 7.68 -14.93
CA GLY A 386 23.28 6.34 -14.37
C GLY A 386 23.11 6.24 -12.87
N THR A 387 22.71 7.30 -12.15
CA THR A 387 22.43 7.24 -10.71
C THR A 387 21.02 7.73 -10.40
N LEU A 388 20.31 7.01 -9.54
CA LEU A 388 19.06 7.47 -8.95
C LEU A 388 19.24 7.68 -7.46
N GLU A 389 18.66 8.76 -6.93
CA GLU A 389 18.66 9.06 -5.51
C GLU A 389 17.23 9.16 -5.01
N PHE A 390 16.96 8.65 -3.82
CA PHE A 390 15.64 8.73 -3.19
C PHE A 390 15.75 8.77 -1.67
N ALA A 391 14.68 9.21 -1.02
CA ALA A 391 14.57 9.18 0.43
C ALA A 391 13.28 8.50 0.87
N PHE A 392 13.32 7.88 2.04
CA PHE A 392 12.17 7.21 2.63
C PHE A 392 12.17 7.35 4.15
N THR A 393 10.97 7.40 4.71
CA THR A 393 10.76 7.33 6.15
C THR A 393 10.52 5.88 6.57
N VAL A 394 11.17 5.44 7.65
CA VAL A 394 10.88 4.14 8.25
C VAL A 394 9.51 4.19 8.91
N ALA A 395 8.61 3.35 8.41
CA ALA A 395 7.28 3.22 8.98
C ALA A 395 7.37 2.32 10.21
N GLU A 396 6.86 2.76 11.35
CA GLU A 396 6.83 1.98 12.58
C GLU A 396 5.42 1.50 12.86
N VAL A 397 5.28 0.20 13.09
CA VAL A 397 4.01 -0.47 13.34
C VAL A 397 4.06 -1.09 14.74
N PRO A 398 3.04 -0.89 15.59
CA PRO A 398 2.94 -1.56 16.87
C PRO A 398 3.08 -3.09 16.72
N CYS A 399 3.71 -3.72 17.72
CA CYS A 399 3.92 -5.16 17.75
C CYS A 399 3.65 -5.68 19.16
N TYR A 400 3.04 -6.86 19.27
CA TYR A 400 2.73 -7.49 20.55
C TYR A 400 3.97 -7.82 21.39
N LYS A 401 5.16 -7.84 20.78
CA LYS A 401 6.45 -8.05 21.46
C LYS A 401 6.97 -6.82 22.20
N GLY A 402 6.22 -5.70 22.19
CA GLY A 402 6.55 -4.47 22.92
C GLY A 402 7.53 -3.54 22.18
N VAL A 403 8.21 -4.01 21.14
CA VAL A 403 9.08 -3.20 20.28
C VAL A 403 8.38 -2.98 18.94
N PRO A 404 8.16 -1.72 18.48
CA PRO A 404 7.59 -1.46 17.16
C PRO A 404 8.41 -2.14 16.06
N ARG A 405 7.73 -2.74 15.09
CA ARG A 405 8.35 -3.34 13.91
C ARG A 405 8.36 -2.34 12.76
N PRO A 406 9.34 -2.39 11.85
CA PRO A 406 9.27 -1.59 10.65
C PRO A 406 8.19 -2.12 9.69
N GLY A 407 7.69 -1.25 8.81
CA GLY A 407 6.85 -1.64 7.68
C GLY A 407 7.64 -2.52 6.69
N VAL A 408 6.94 -3.31 5.87
CA VAL A 408 7.61 -4.29 4.97
C VAL A 408 8.58 -3.60 4.01
N GLY A 409 8.12 -2.56 3.30
CA GLY A 409 8.96 -1.87 2.32
C GLY A 409 10.06 -1.00 2.93
N SER A 410 9.70 -0.11 3.84
CA SER A 410 10.70 0.78 4.46
C SER A 410 11.63 0.05 5.43
N GLY A 411 11.20 -1.05 6.05
CA GLY A 411 12.07 -1.94 6.82
C GLY A 411 13.03 -2.75 5.96
N PHE A 412 12.60 -3.18 4.78
CA PHE A 412 13.49 -3.79 3.79
C PHE A 412 14.60 -2.82 3.38
N LEU A 413 14.24 -1.59 3.02
CA LEU A 413 15.21 -0.55 2.68
C LEU A 413 16.10 -0.14 3.87
N GLU A 414 15.55 -0.06 5.08
CA GLU A 414 16.33 0.26 6.28
C GLU A 414 17.42 -0.81 6.52
N ARG A 415 17.09 -2.10 6.37
CA ARG A 415 18.10 -3.18 6.50
C ARG A 415 19.22 -3.01 5.47
N LEU A 416 18.89 -2.70 4.21
CA LEU A 416 19.89 -2.46 3.17
C LEU A 416 20.76 -1.24 3.49
N ALA A 417 20.16 -0.14 3.96
CA ALA A 417 20.89 1.06 4.36
C ALA A 417 21.83 0.79 5.55
N LEU A 418 21.35 0.09 6.57
CA LEU A 418 22.15 -0.29 7.74
C LEU A 418 23.30 -1.24 7.36
N ASP A 419 23.05 -2.24 6.51
CA ASP A 419 24.10 -3.13 6.03
C ASP A 419 25.19 -2.34 5.28
N PHE A 420 24.80 -1.41 4.41
CA PHE A 420 25.72 -0.52 3.72
C PHE A 420 26.54 0.33 4.69
N MET A 421 25.88 1.02 5.63
CA MET A 421 26.52 1.86 6.66
C MET A 421 27.48 1.06 7.56
N ASN A 422 27.19 -0.22 7.81
CA ASN A 422 28.03 -1.14 8.58
C ASN A 422 29.15 -1.80 7.75
N GLY A 423 29.38 -1.33 6.51
CA GLY A 423 30.51 -1.76 5.67
C GLY A 423 30.19 -2.87 4.67
N LYS A 424 28.95 -3.40 4.62
CA LYS A 424 28.54 -4.36 3.58
C LYS A 424 28.15 -3.62 2.30
N ARG A 425 29.14 -3.25 1.49
CA ARG A 425 28.98 -2.40 0.30
C ARG A 425 28.43 -3.14 -0.94
N GLU A 426 28.25 -4.46 -0.87
CA GLU A 426 27.77 -5.29 -2.00
C GLU A 426 26.24 -5.38 -2.09
N GLY A 427 25.51 -4.59 -1.30
CA GLY A 427 24.05 -4.58 -1.30
C GLY A 427 23.47 -4.14 -2.64
N ARG A 428 22.35 -4.77 -3.03
CA ARG A 428 21.62 -4.44 -4.27
C ARG A 428 20.13 -4.28 -3.99
N LEU A 429 19.50 -3.36 -4.72
CA LEU A 429 18.08 -3.05 -4.62
C LEU A 429 17.32 -3.62 -5.83
N PRO A 430 16.43 -4.61 -5.63
CA PRO A 430 15.58 -5.10 -6.72
C PRO A 430 14.49 -4.06 -7.04
N MET A 431 14.65 -3.42 -8.19
CA MET A 431 13.82 -2.29 -8.63
C MET A 431 13.35 -2.46 -10.07
N PHE A 432 12.33 -1.73 -10.49
CA PHE A 432 11.96 -1.61 -11.90
C PHE A 432 11.51 -0.18 -12.23
N ARG A 433 11.74 0.22 -13.47
CA ARG A 433 11.26 1.51 -13.99
C ARG A 433 9.74 1.47 -14.10
N GLY A 434 9.09 2.54 -13.64
CA GLY A 434 7.68 2.77 -13.92
C GLY A 434 7.47 3.52 -15.23
N LEU A 435 6.20 3.75 -15.59
CA LEU A 435 5.85 4.52 -16.79
C LEU A 435 6.19 6.02 -16.69
N HIS A 436 6.63 6.50 -15.51
CA HIS A 436 6.76 7.92 -15.21
C HIS A 436 5.48 8.72 -15.51
N ALA A 437 4.34 8.06 -15.30
CA ALA A 437 3.03 8.60 -15.58
C ALA A 437 2.42 9.38 -14.40
N ASN A 438 3.22 9.66 -13.36
CA ASN A 438 2.81 10.42 -12.20
C ASN A 438 2.67 11.94 -12.55
N PRO A 439 1.89 12.70 -11.78
CA PRO A 439 1.68 14.13 -12.06
C PRO A 439 2.97 14.96 -12.00
N PHE A 440 3.93 14.63 -11.13
CA PHE A 440 5.17 15.41 -11.00
C PHE A 440 6.07 15.32 -12.22
N THR A 441 6.04 14.19 -12.94
CA THR A 441 6.73 14.06 -14.22
C THR A 441 5.93 14.63 -15.38
N LYS A 442 4.64 14.25 -15.50
CA LYS A 442 3.80 14.67 -16.65
C LYS A 442 3.61 16.18 -16.71
N ASP A 443 3.41 16.79 -15.54
CA ASP A 443 3.03 18.19 -15.40
C ASP A 443 4.17 19.04 -14.82
N PHE A 444 5.41 18.57 -14.97
CA PHE A 444 6.60 19.36 -14.64
C PHE A 444 6.68 20.62 -15.52
N ALA A 445 6.96 21.77 -14.90
CA ALA A 445 7.14 23.04 -15.62
C ALA A 445 8.61 23.45 -15.63
N ASP A 446 9.24 23.33 -16.81
CA ASP A 446 10.63 23.76 -17.01
C ASP A 446 10.83 25.28 -16.92
N THR A 447 9.76 26.08 -17.05
CA THR A 447 9.81 27.55 -16.97
C THR A 447 8.70 28.13 -16.08
N GLY A 448 8.76 29.43 -15.79
CA GLY A 448 7.78 30.11 -14.94
C GLY A 448 7.95 29.85 -13.43
N PRO A 449 7.33 30.61 -12.54
CA PRO A 449 7.50 30.44 -11.10
C PRO A 449 6.85 29.15 -10.57
N MET A 450 7.47 28.54 -9.56
CA MET A 450 6.95 27.35 -8.90
C MET A 450 7.04 27.45 -7.38
N ILE A 451 6.02 26.93 -6.71
CA ILE A 451 5.93 26.84 -5.27
C ILE A 451 5.89 25.35 -4.91
N LEU A 452 6.83 24.91 -4.09
CA LEU A 452 7.04 23.51 -3.74
C LEU A 452 6.70 23.32 -2.26
N VAL A 453 5.62 22.61 -1.96
CA VAL A 453 5.10 22.42 -0.59
C VAL A 453 5.28 20.96 -0.18
N GLY A 454 6.28 20.70 0.65
CA GLY A 454 6.67 19.34 1.05
C GLY A 454 6.67 19.16 2.57
N ALA A 455 5.98 18.13 3.07
CA ALA A 455 6.00 17.80 4.50
C ALA A 455 6.77 16.50 4.78
N GLY A 456 7.73 16.54 5.71
CA GLY A 456 8.62 15.42 6.03
C GLY A 456 9.41 14.97 4.80
N VAL A 457 9.40 13.66 4.51
CA VAL A 457 10.04 13.10 3.31
C VAL A 457 9.38 13.55 1.99
N GLY A 458 8.20 14.19 2.04
CA GLY A 458 7.56 14.82 0.87
C GLY A 458 8.40 15.94 0.23
N ILE A 459 9.42 16.46 0.91
CA ILE A 459 10.37 17.40 0.32
C ILE A 459 11.34 16.74 -0.69
N ALA A 460 11.47 15.40 -0.66
CA ALA A 460 12.45 14.67 -1.44
C ALA A 460 12.40 14.95 -2.96
N PRO A 461 11.25 14.84 -3.66
CA PRO A 461 11.20 15.14 -5.09
C PRO A 461 11.57 16.59 -5.43
N PHE A 462 11.36 17.52 -4.50
CA PHE A 462 11.64 18.94 -4.72
C PHE A 462 13.14 19.25 -4.75
N ARG A 463 13.99 18.41 -4.17
CA ARG A 463 15.44 18.50 -4.39
C ARG A 463 15.78 18.34 -5.87
N GLY A 464 15.20 17.35 -6.56
CA GLY A 464 15.37 17.19 -8.00
C GLY A 464 14.79 18.35 -8.82
N PHE A 465 13.65 18.90 -8.39
CA PHE A 465 13.06 20.07 -9.06
C PHE A 465 13.98 21.28 -8.95
N VAL A 466 14.52 21.56 -7.76
CA VAL A 466 15.48 22.64 -7.55
C VAL A 466 16.73 22.44 -8.41
N GLN A 467 17.31 21.23 -8.43
CA GLN A 467 18.46 20.91 -9.30
C GLN A 467 18.18 21.20 -10.77
N ARG A 468 17.05 20.71 -11.31
CA ARG A 468 16.63 20.96 -12.70
C ARG A 468 16.44 22.44 -12.99
N ARG A 469 15.94 23.20 -12.03
CA ARG A 469 15.60 24.62 -12.22
C ARG A 469 16.80 25.55 -12.07
N VAL A 470 17.73 25.23 -11.17
CA VAL A 470 18.93 26.03 -10.89
C VAL A 470 19.93 25.96 -12.04
N SER A 471 19.93 24.87 -12.81
CA SER A 471 20.71 24.79 -14.05
C SER A 471 20.27 25.80 -15.13
N SER A 472 19.10 26.45 -14.97
CA SER A 472 18.55 27.42 -15.92
C SER A 472 18.55 28.85 -15.36
N ALA A 473 19.37 29.73 -15.95
CA ALA A 473 19.43 31.15 -15.56
C ALA A 473 18.07 31.88 -15.62
N LYS A 474 17.12 31.40 -16.46
CA LYS A 474 15.77 31.98 -16.60
C LYS A 474 14.88 31.76 -15.36
N CYS A 475 15.30 30.85 -14.48
CA CYS A 475 14.55 30.34 -13.35
C CYS A 475 15.06 30.84 -11.99
N ALA A 476 16.16 31.59 -11.98
CA ALA A 476 16.71 32.20 -10.77
C ALA A 476 15.66 33.10 -10.08
N GLY A 477 15.52 32.96 -8.75
CA GLY A 477 14.55 33.72 -7.95
C GLY A 477 13.07 33.39 -8.23
N LYS A 478 12.76 32.24 -8.83
CA LYS A 478 11.39 31.84 -9.18
C LYS A 478 10.99 30.47 -8.61
N VAL A 479 11.74 29.97 -7.64
CA VAL A 479 11.49 28.69 -6.99
C VAL A 479 11.36 28.96 -5.50
N TYR A 480 10.17 28.70 -4.97
CA TYR A 480 9.84 28.89 -3.56
C TYR A 480 9.59 27.53 -2.94
N VAL A 481 10.20 27.25 -1.79
CA VAL A 481 10.11 25.95 -1.12
C VAL A 481 9.57 26.15 0.29
N ILE A 482 8.49 25.44 0.63
CA ILE A 482 7.91 25.39 1.96
C ILE A 482 8.10 23.96 2.49
N GLN A 483 9.07 23.78 3.39
CA GLN A 483 9.38 22.50 4.02
C GLN A 483 8.73 22.40 5.40
N GLY A 484 7.85 21.43 5.59
CA GLY A 484 7.28 21.09 6.89
C GLY A 484 8.09 20.04 7.61
N CYS A 485 8.50 20.30 8.86
CA CYS A 485 9.09 19.31 9.75
C CYS A 485 8.54 19.47 11.19
N ARG A 486 8.99 18.63 12.12
CA ARG A 486 8.58 18.78 13.53
C ARG A 486 9.46 19.78 14.25
N ASP A 487 10.76 19.55 14.13
CA ASP A 487 11.83 20.35 14.70
C ASP A 487 12.97 20.34 13.69
N SER A 488 13.35 21.52 13.22
CA SER A 488 14.37 21.69 12.19
C SER A 488 15.75 21.27 12.66
N GLN A 489 16.00 21.21 13.97
CA GLN A 489 17.27 20.74 14.51
C GLN A 489 17.47 19.25 14.26
N PHE A 490 16.40 18.46 14.17
CA PHE A 490 16.45 16.98 14.08
C PHE A 490 15.86 16.41 12.79
N ASP A 491 14.78 16.99 12.28
CA ASP A 491 13.93 16.43 11.23
C ASP A 491 14.07 17.17 9.87
N SER A 492 14.76 18.32 9.81
CA SER A 492 14.99 19.00 8.53
C SER A 492 15.96 18.22 7.67
N ILE A 493 15.66 18.16 6.38
CA ILE A 493 16.42 17.37 5.41
C ILE A 493 16.68 18.16 4.15
N TYR A 494 17.81 17.87 3.48
CA TYR A 494 18.25 18.53 2.24
C TYR A 494 18.46 20.06 2.33
N GLY A 495 18.65 20.60 3.53
CA GLY A 495 18.77 22.05 3.73
C GLY A 495 19.81 22.73 2.84
N ASN A 496 20.97 22.10 2.63
CA ASN A 496 22.02 22.62 1.74
C ASN A 496 21.65 22.55 0.26
N ASP A 497 20.96 21.50 -0.18
CA ASP A 497 20.58 21.31 -1.58
C ASP A 497 19.46 22.26 -2.02
N LEU A 498 18.73 22.84 -1.06
CA LEU A 498 17.59 23.73 -1.31
C LEU A 498 17.96 25.23 -1.21
N GLN A 499 19.22 25.58 -0.91
CA GLN A 499 19.66 26.97 -0.66
C GLN A 499 19.52 27.91 -1.86
N SER A 500 19.53 27.36 -3.08
CA SER A 500 19.36 28.11 -4.32
C SER A 500 17.91 28.48 -4.63
N ALA A 501 16.95 27.98 -3.83
CA ALA A 501 15.56 28.39 -3.85
C ALA A 501 15.26 29.33 -2.67
N GLU A 502 14.16 30.07 -2.75
CA GLU A 502 13.61 30.76 -1.58
C GLU A 502 12.99 29.73 -0.63
N HIS A 503 13.81 29.26 0.33
CA HIS A 503 13.48 28.16 1.20
C HIS A 503 12.98 28.63 2.58
N CYS A 504 11.78 28.20 2.95
CA CYS A 504 11.17 28.39 4.25
C CYS A 504 10.94 27.05 4.95
N ILE A 505 11.38 26.94 6.21
CA ILE A 505 11.12 25.78 7.07
C ILE A 505 10.00 26.14 8.05
N VAL A 506 9.02 25.23 8.17
CA VAL A 506 7.88 25.32 9.06
C VAL A 506 7.94 24.17 10.06
N GLU A 507 7.83 24.50 11.36
CA GLU A 507 8.03 23.57 12.46
C GLU A 507 6.74 23.35 13.24
N SER A 508 6.30 22.09 13.33
CA SER A 508 5.05 21.71 14.00
C SER A 508 5.18 21.43 15.50
N GLN A 509 6.39 21.26 16.01
CA GLN A 509 6.65 20.99 17.44
C GLN A 509 7.61 22.00 18.07
N ALA A 510 8.46 22.65 17.27
CA ALA A 510 9.31 23.76 17.67
C ALA A 510 8.76 25.11 17.16
N GLY A 511 9.36 26.21 17.63
CA GLY A 511 9.04 27.56 17.16
C GLY A 511 7.56 27.94 17.30
N ARG A 512 6.94 28.36 16.18
CA ARG A 512 5.53 28.80 16.13
C ARG A 512 4.51 27.66 16.21
N ARG A 513 4.96 26.39 16.12
CA ARG A 513 4.08 25.20 16.11
C ARG A 513 3.00 25.26 15.04
N GLU A 514 3.47 25.47 13.82
CA GLU A 514 2.63 25.62 12.63
C GLU A 514 2.86 24.46 11.67
N TYR A 515 1.95 24.32 10.73
CA TYR A 515 2.07 23.42 9.60
C TYR A 515 2.21 24.21 8.30
N VAL A 516 2.61 23.54 7.23
CA VAL A 516 2.86 24.22 5.96
C VAL A 516 1.62 24.93 5.39
N GLN A 517 0.41 24.48 5.72
CA GLN A 517 -0.82 25.19 5.34
C GLN A 517 -0.95 26.57 6.01
N ASP A 518 -0.41 26.76 7.21
CA ASP A 518 -0.41 28.05 7.91
C ASP A 518 0.54 29.01 7.20
N GLU A 519 1.70 28.50 6.79
CA GLU A 519 2.68 29.24 5.98
C GLU A 519 2.13 29.60 4.59
N VAL A 520 1.35 28.71 3.96
CA VAL A 520 0.64 29.00 2.71
C VAL A 520 -0.32 30.19 2.89
N VAL A 521 -1.05 30.28 4.01
CA VAL A 521 -1.91 31.44 4.27
C VAL A 521 -1.09 32.71 4.50
N ARG A 522 0.02 32.61 5.25
CA ARG A 522 0.90 33.75 5.56
C ARG A 522 1.55 34.33 4.31
N GLN A 523 1.97 33.48 3.38
CA GLN A 523 2.53 33.85 2.08
C GLN A 523 1.44 34.09 1.02
N GLY A 524 0.20 34.36 1.44
CA GLY A 524 -0.96 34.42 0.56
C GLY A 524 -0.82 35.41 -0.59
N GLU A 525 -0.19 36.56 -0.39
CA GLU A 525 0.06 37.53 -1.47
C GLU A 525 1.01 36.98 -2.55
N LEU A 526 2.10 36.34 -2.13
CA LEU A 526 3.05 35.68 -3.02
C LEU A 526 2.36 34.56 -3.80
N ILE A 527 1.65 33.66 -3.10
CA ILE A 527 0.92 32.55 -3.70
C ILE A 527 -0.10 33.06 -4.71
N TRP A 528 -0.88 34.07 -4.33
CA TRP A 528 -1.87 34.67 -5.22
C TRP A 528 -1.23 35.26 -6.47
N ARG A 529 -0.15 36.04 -6.32
CA ARG A 529 0.60 36.64 -7.43
C ARG A 529 1.12 35.57 -8.39
N VAL A 530 1.80 34.55 -7.85
CA VAL A 530 2.35 33.44 -8.65
C VAL A 530 1.24 32.69 -9.38
N MET A 531 0.18 32.33 -8.68
CA MET A 531 -0.89 31.48 -9.21
C MET A 531 -1.86 32.19 -10.14
N THR A 532 -2.02 33.52 -10.06
CA THR A 532 -3.01 34.24 -10.89
C THR A 532 -2.38 35.17 -11.92
N LYS A 533 -1.28 35.85 -11.59
CA LYS A 533 -0.67 36.87 -12.44
C LYS A 533 0.51 36.33 -13.25
N GLU A 534 1.32 35.47 -12.65
CA GLU A 534 2.58 35.00 -13.26
C GLU A 534 2.45 33.64 -13.98
N GLY A 535 1.28 32.99 -13.89
CA GLY A 535 1.08 31.69 -14.53
C GLY A 535 1.87 30.55 -13.88
N GLY A 536 2.26 30.70 -12.62
CA GLY A 536 3.03 29.70 -11.90
C GLY A 536 2.21 28.52 -11.40
N ARG A 537 2.92 27.52 -10.87
CA ARG A 537 2.35 26.25 -10.40
C ARG A 537 2.73 25.98 -8.94
N ILE A 538 1.83 25.35 -8.20
CA ILE A 538 2.08 24.77 -6.88
C ILE A 538 2.19 23.26 -7.03
N TYR A 539 3.27 22.71 -6.50
CA TYR A 539 3.49 21.27 -6.36
C TYR A 539 3.42 20.89 -4.89
N VAL A 540 2.64 19.86 -4.57
CA VAL A 540 2.39 19.46 -3.17
C VAL A 540 2.71 17.98 -2.99
N CYS A 541 3.55 17.67 -2.01
CA CYS A 541 3.99 16.31 -1.75
C CYS A 541 4.04 15.97 -0.26
N GLY A 542 3.49 14.82 0.12
CA GLY A 542 3.44 14.38 1.51
C GLY A 542 2.38 13.31 1.79
N ALA A 543 2.28 12.92 3.06
CA ALA A 543 1.32 11.90 3.50
C ALA A 543 -0.11 12.41 3.42
N ALA A 544 -1.03 11.66 2.78
CA ALA A 544 -2.36 12.13 2.42
C ALA A 544 -3.26 12.50 3.61
N LYS A 545 -3.10 11.84 4.76
CA LYS A 545 -4.01 11.98 5.91
C LYS A 545 -3.96 13.40 6.50
N GLY A 546 -5.01 14.19 6.26
CA GLY A 546 -5.20 15.55 6.79
C GLY A 546 -4.38 16.64 6.08
N PHE A 547 -3.27 16.27 5.43
CA PHE A 547 -2.38 17.19 4.73
C PHE A 547 -3.07 17.90 3.54
N LEU A 548 -3.66 17.11 2.62
CA LEU A 548 -4.28 17.67 1.41
C LEU A 548 -5.47 18.58 1.74
N GLN A 549 -6.30 18.17 2.71
CA GLN A 549 -7.43 18.96 3.20
C GLN A 549 -6.96 20.29 3.82
N GLY A 550 -5.82 20.27 4.52
CA GLY A 550 -5.18 21.47 5.06
C GLY A 550 -4.76 22.44 3.96
N ILE A 551 -4.12 21.93 2.90
CA ILE A 551 -3.67 22.74 1.76
C ILE A 551 -4.86 23.33 0.99
N GLU A 552 -5.90 22.53 0.71
CA GLU A 552 -7.12 23.02 0.05
C GLU A 552 -7.74 24.17 0.85
N LYS A 553 -7.91 23.98 2.17
CA LYS A 553 -8.47 25.01 3.04
C LYS A 553 -7.61 26.28 3.05
N ALA A 554 -6.28 26.13 3.07
CA ALA A 554 -5.37 27.27 3.03
C ALA A 554 -5.43 28.03 1.70
N LEU A 555 -5.43 27.34 0.55
CA LEU A 555 -5.53 28.00 -0.76
C LEU A 555 -6.86 28.72 -0.95
N ARG A 556 -7.96 28.12 -0.49
CA ARG A 556 -9.27 28.79 -0.47
C ARG A 556 -9.25 30.01 0.43
N LYS A 557 -8.61 29.92 1.61
CA LYS A 557 -8.43 31.07 2.51
C LYS A 557 -7.63 32.19 1.86
N VAL A 558 -6.54 31.87 1.15
CA VAL A 558 -5.75 32.85 0.37
C VAL A 558 -6.64 33.57 -0.65
N ALA A 559 -7.46 32.83 -1.41
CA ALA A 559 -8.39 33.43 -2.37
C ALA A 559 -9.41 34.37 -1.69
N THR A 560 -10.00 33.98 -0.56
CA THR A 560 -10.94 34.85 0.17
C THR A 560 -10.29 36.11 0.73
N ASN A 561 -9.03 36.03 1.17
CA ASN A 561 -8.30 37.21 1.64
C ASN A 561 -8.01 38.20 0.50
N GLN A 562 -8.09 37.76 -0.76
CA GLN A 562 -7.94 38.58 -1.96
C GLN A 562 -9.28 39.09 -2.52
N GLY A 563 -10.38 38.90 -1.78
CA GLY A 563 -11.69 39.47 -2.08
C GLY A 563 -12.69 38.52 -2.75
N LEU A 564 -12.34 37.24 -2.98
CA LEU A 564 -13.27 36.25 -3.51
C LEU A 564 -14.24 35.75 -2.43
N SER A 565 -15.45 35.38 -2.83
CA SER A 565 -16.37 34.62 -1.96
C SER A 565 -15.88 33.18 -1.73
N GLU A 566 -16.47 32.50 -0.75
CA GLU A 566 -16.13 31.12 -0.41
C GLU A 566 -16.48 30.14 -1.54
N GLU A 567 -17.56 30.44 -2.27
CA GLU A 567 -18.02 29.73 -3.47
C GLU A 567 -17.07 29.97 -4.65
N GLU A 568 -16.67 31.22 -4.90
CA GLU A 568 -15.71 31.57 -5.96
C GLU A 568 -14.34 30.93 -5.69
N ALA A 569 -13.88 30.94 -4.43
CA ALA A 569 -12.64 30.28 -4.03
C ALA A 569 -12.69 28.76 -4.28
N LYS A 570 -13.86 28.11 -4.05
CA LYS A 570 -14.04 26.69 -4.34
C LYS A 570 -13.99 26.40 -5.84
N VAL A 571 -14.67 27.22 -6.65
CA VAL A 571 -14.63 27.10 -8.12
C VAL A 571 -13.21 27.31 -8.65
N LEU A 572 -12.50 28.32 -8.15
CA LEU A 572 -11.11 28.58 -8.53
C LEU A 572 -10.18 27.41 -8.18
N PHE A 573 -10.35 26.82 -7.00
CA PHE A 573 -9.58 25.65 -6.60
C PHE A 573 -9.82 24.46 -7.55
N MET A 574 -11.08 24.18 -7.91
CA MET A 574 -11.42 23.15 -8.91
C MET A 574 -10.78 23.47 -10.27
N LYS A 575 -10.80 24.74 -10.68
CA LYS A 575 -10.17 25.18 -11.92
C LYS A 575 -8.65 24.92 -11.93
N TRP A 576 -7.95 25.15 -10.82
CA TRP A 576 -6.50 24.89 -10.73
C TRP A 576 -6.13 23.40 -10.76
N GLN A 577 -7.10 22.50 -10.56
CA GLN A 577 -6.94 21.06 -10.72
C GLN A 577 -7.36 20.57 -12.11
N ASP A 578 -8.01 21.42 -12.91
CA ASP A 578 -8.43 21.07 -14.26
C ASP A 578 -7.20 20.95 -15.18
N PRO A 579 -7.08 19.88 -15.98
CA PRO A 579 -5.96 19.72 -16.92
C PRO A 579 -5.75 20.90 -17.89
N LEU A 580 -6.78 21.69 -18.16
CA LEU A 580 -6.71 22.86 -19.06
C LEU A 580 -6.13 24.12 -18.39
N ASP A 581 -6.19 24.24 -17.06
CA ASP A 581 -5.61 25.34 -16.28
C ASP A 581 -4.86 24.78 -15.06
N LEU A 582 -4.10 23.70 -15.29
CA LEU A 582 -3.45 22.94 -14.23
C LEU A 582 -2.38 23.77 -13.56
N ARG A 583 -2.68 24.23 -12.35
CA ARG A 583 -1.77 24.99 -11.49
C ARG A 583 -1.49 24.32 -10.16
N LEU A 584 -2.33 23.38 -9.74
CA LEU A 584 -2.12 22.59 -8.52
C LEU A 584 -1.83 21.13 -8.88
N ILE A 585 -0.59 20.72 -8.64
CA ILE A 585 -0.10 19.37 -8.95
C ILE A 585 0.18 18.65 -7.64
N LEU A 586 -0.40 17.46 -7.48
CA LEU A 586 -0.39 16.72 -6.24
C LEU A 586 0.27 15.35 -6.44
N GLU A 587 1.24 15.02 -5.57
CA GLU A 587 1.75 13.66 -5.41
C GLU A 587 1.70 13.31 -3.93
N VAL A 588 0.58 12.72 -3.51
CA VAL A 588 0.29 12.36 -2.12
C VAL A 588 0.18 10.85 -1.97
N TRP A 589 0.67 10.33 -0.84
CA TRP A 589 0.75 8.89 -0.55
C TRP A 589 0.13 8.50 0.79
#